data_AF-A0A673MRV4-F1
#
_entry.id   AF-A0A673MRV4-F1
#
_cell.length_a   1.000
_cell.length_b   1.000
_cell.length_c   1.000
_cell.angle_alpha   90.00
_cell.angle_beta   90.00
_cell.angle_gamma   90.00
#
_symmetry.space_group_name_H-M   'P 1'
#
loop_
_entity.id
_entity.type
_entity.pdbx_description
1 polymer ?
#
loop_
_entity_poly.entity_id
_entity_poly.type
_entity_poly.pdbx_seq_one_letter_code
_entity_poly.pdbx_strand_id
1 'polypeptide(L)'
;MQLFRVCFNEGVQLLCLIDKAADACRYLQTYGEWNRAAWLAKVRLNPAESSDVLKRWAEHLCSPQVNQKSKAILVLLSLGCFHKVGEMLHSMRYFDRAALFIEACLKYGSSLTTASPHKFIGAAFVDYAKMLRSIGLKQGAVLWASRAGEAGKELLDELSQTEGMGLERECVKKNLNKEDA
;
A
#
# COMPACT_ATOMS: atom_id res chain seq x y z
N MET A 1 -31.28 -15.75 -18.93
CA MET A 1 -30.07 -15.55 -18.09
C MET A 1 -30.15 -16.18 -16.69
N GLN A 2 -31.26 -16.78 -16.25
CA GLN A 2 -31.37 -17.45 -14.93
C GLN A 2 -30.89 -18.91 -14.94
N LEU A 3 -31.04 -19.65 -16.06
CA LEU A 3 -30.57 -21.04 -16.17
C LEU A 3 -29.05 -21.19 -16.02
N PHE A 4 -28.25 -20.25 -16.52
CA PHE A 4 -26.79 -20.32 -16.36
C PHE A 4 -26.33 -20.12 -14.91
N ARG A 5 -27.17 -19.48 -14.06
CA ARG A 5 -26.87 -19.27 -12.64
C ARG A 5 -27.19 -20.49 -11.77
N VAL A 6 -28.15 -21.31 -12.21
CA VAL A 6 -28.61 -22.53 -11.50
C VAL A 6 -27.63 -23.68 -11.75
N CYS A 7 -27.29 -24.00 -12.99
CA CYS A 7 -26.30 -25.06 -13.27
C CYS A 7 -24.89 -24.71 -12.76
N PHE A 8 -24.55 -23.42 -12.72
CA PHE A 8 -23.26 -22.95 -12.18
C PHE A 8 -23.15 -23.11 -10.67
N ASN A 9 -24.26 -22.97 -9.94
CA ASN A 9 -24.30 -23.29 -8.51
C ASN A 9 -24.29 -24.81 -8.28
N GLU A 10 -24.99 -25.60 -9.10
CA GLU A 10 -25.07 -27.05 -8.94
C GLU A 10 -23.72 -27.74 -9.18
N GLY A 11 -22.96 -27.36 -10.22
CA GLY A 11 -21.63 -27.93 -10.48
C GLY A 11 -20.60 -27.59 -9.39
N VAL A 12 -20.63 -26.36 -8.88
CA VAL A 12 -19.78 -25.93 -7.75
C VAL A 12 -20.21 -26.61 -6.44
N GLN A 13 -21.52 -26.72 -6.18
CA GLN A 13 -22.02 -27.49 -5.04
C GLN A 13 -21.63 -28.96 -5.12
N LEU A 14 -21.71 -29.58 -6.31
CA LEU A 14 -21.28 -30.95 -6.53
C LEU A 14 -19.78 -31.11 -6.23
N LEU A 15 -18.92 -30.25 -6.80
CA LEU A 15 -17.47 -30.24 -6.52
C LEU A 15 -17.15 -30.02 -5.04
N CYS A 16 -17.93 -29.18 -4.35
CA CYS A 16 -17.80 -29.01 -2.90
C CYS A 16 -18.29 -30.21 -2.09
N LEU A 17 -19.19 -31.04 -2.63
CA LEU A 17 -19.70 -32.27 -1.99
C LEU A 17 -18.74 -33.46 -2.15
N ILE A 18 -17.86 -33.46 -3.15
CA ILE A 18 -16.82 -34.47 -3.38
C ILE A 18 -15.41 -34.00 -2.95
N ASP A 19 -15.33 -33.06 -2.00
CA ASP A 19 -14.07 -32.51 -1.45
C ASP A 19 -13.08 -31.92 -2.48
N LYS A 20 -13.59 -31.51 -3.66
CA LYS A 20 -12.81 -30.82 -4.71
C LYS A 20 -13.10 -29.32 -4.76
N ALA A 21 -13.27 -28.69 -3.60
CA ALA A 21 -13.57 -27.27 -3.50
C ALA A 21 -12.45 -26.38 -4.10
N ALA A 22 -11.20 -26.83 -4.07
CA ALA A 22 -10.07 -26.14 -4.71
C ALA A 22 -10.18 -26.09 -6.24
N ASP A 23 -10.64 -27.18 -6.87
CA ASP A 23 -10.86 -27.22 -8.32
C ASP A 23 -12.08 -26.39 -8.72
N ALA A 24 -13.12 -26.34 -7.88
CA ALA A 24 -14.22 -25.40 -8.07
C ALA A 24 -13.74 -23.93 -8.05
N CYS A 25 -12.84 -23.57 -7.13
CA CYS A 25 -12.25 -22.23 -7.10
C CYS A 25 -11.45 -21.93 -8.37
N ARG A 26 -10.63 -22.88 -8.86
CA ARG A 26 -9.89 -22.73 -10.13
C ARG A 26 -10.84 -22.52 -11.30
N TYR A 27 -11.91 -23.30 -11.37
CA TYR A 27 -12.94 -23.15 -12.39
C TYR A 27 -13.53 -21.74 -12.35
N LEU A 28 -13.95 -21.26 -11.17
CA LEU A 28 -14.47 -19.90 -11.01
C LEU A 28 -13.47 -18.81 -11.44
N GLN A 29 -12.17 -19.01 -11.22
CA GLN A 29 -11.12 -18.09 -11.67
C GLN A 29 -11.01 -18.04 -13.20
N THR A 30 -11.10 -19.19 -13.89
CA THR A 30 -11.07 -19.26 -15.35
C THR A 30 -12.24 -18.51 -16.01
N TYR A 31 -13.41 -18.49 -15.36
CA TYR A 31 -14.59 -17.76 -15.84
C TYR A 31 -14.64 -16.29 -15.40
N GLY A 32 -13.63 -15.80 -14.68
CA GLY A 32 -13.57 -14.40 -14.22
C GLY A 32 -14.43 -14.09 -12.99
N GLU A 33 -15.01 -15.10 -12.34
CA GLU A 33 -15.86 -14.97 -11.14
C GLU A 33 -15.03 -14.99 -9.85
N TRP A 34 -14.02 -14.10 -9.78
CA TRP A 34 -13.05 -14.07 -8.70
C TRP A 34 -13.64 -13.79 -7.31
N ASN A 35 -14.67 -12.94 -7.22
CA ASN A 35 -15.34 -12.64 -5.94
C ASN A 35 -16.01 -13.89 -5.37
N ARG A 36 -16.63 -14.71 -6.24
CA ARG A 36 -17.26 -15.98 -5.84
C ARG A 36 -16.22 -17.02 -5.44
N ALA A 37 -15.11 -17.09 -6.18
CA ALA A 37 -13.98 -17.96 -5.83
C ALA A 37 -13.41 -17.62 -4.45
N ALA A 38 -13.22 -16.33 -4.16
CA ALA A 38 -12.72 -15.85 -2.87
C ALA A 38 -13.68 -16.17 -1.72
N TRP A 39 -14.99 -15.99 -1.91
CA TRP A 39 -15.99 -16.35 -0.91
C TRP A 39 -16.01 -17.86 -0.66
N LEU A 40 -16.05 -18.67 -1.72
CA LEU A 40 -16.05 -20.12 -1.61
C LEU A 40 -14.81 -20.64 -0.89
N ALA A 41 -13.64 -20.07 -1.21
CA ALA A 41 -12.38 -20.40 -0.57
C ALA A 41 -12.39 -20.12 0.93
N LYS A 42 -12.96 -19.00 1.37
CA LYS A 42 -13.07 -18.68 2.80
C LYS A 42 -14.03 -19.58 3.57
N VAL A 43 -15.06 -20.11 2.91
CA VAL A 43 -16.12 -20.90 3.57
C VAL A 43 -15.79 -22.40 3.60
N ARG A 44 -15.10 -22.90 2.57
CA ARG A 44 -14.93 -24.35 2.36
C ARG A 44 -13.49 -24.85 2.40
N LEU A 45 -12.50 -24.01 2.08
CA LEU A 45 -11.11 -24.44 2.04
C LEU A 45 -10.39 -24.18 3.36
N ASN A 46 -9.30 -24.92 3.56
CA ASN A 46 -8.38 -24.68 4.66
C ASN A 46 -7.74 -23.29 4.53
N PRO A 47 -7.33 -22.66 5.64
CA PRO A 47 -6.75 -21.32 5.62
C PRO A 47 -5.53 -21.20 4.69
N ALA A 48 -4.70 -22.24 4.62
CA ALA A 48 -3.55 -22.30 3.71
C ALA A 48 -3.98 -22.23 2.23
N GLU A 49 -4.91 -23.08 1.80
CA GLU A 49 -5.37 -23.12 0.41
C GLU A 49 -6.19 -21.89 0.03
N SER A 50 -7.02 -21.39 0.96
CA SER A 50 -7.77 -20.16 0.78
C SER A 50 -6.84 -18.96 0.57
N SER A 51 -5.68 -18.94 1.24
CA SER A 51 -4.67 -17.90 1.09
C SER A 51 -4.08 -17.89 -0.32
N ASP A 52 -3.86 -19.06 -0.93
CA ASP A 52 -3.30 -19.16 -2.27
C ASP A 52 -4.30 -18.75 -3.36
N VAL A 53 -5.58 -19.06 -3.19
CA VAL A 53 -6.66 -18.57 -4.08
C VAL A 53 -6.72 -17.04 -4.04
N LEU A 54 -6.64 -16.45 -2.86
CA LEU A 54 -6.68 -14.99 -2.67
C LEU A 54 -5.39 -14.29 -3.17
N LYS A 55 -4.21 -14.91 -3.04
CA LYS A 55 -2.95 -14.40 -3.62
C LYS A 55 -3.05 -14.30 -5.15
N ARG A 56 -3.53 -15.36 -5.81
CA ARG A 56 -3.76 -15.36 -7.26
C ARG A 56 -4.75 -14.28 -7.68
N TRP A 57 -5.81 -14.08 -6.88
CA TRP A 57 -6.75 -12.99 -7.13
C TRP A 57 -6.11 -11.61 -7.01
N ALA A 58 -5.28 -11.39 -5.97
CA ALA A 58 -4.54 -10.14 -5.82
C ALA A 58 -3.59 -9.88 -7.00
N GLU A 59 -2.86 -10.90 -7.47
CA GLU A 59 -2.00 -10.80 -8.66
C GLU A 59 -2.80 -10.45 -9.92
N HIS A 60 -3.95 -11.08 -10.12
CA HIS A 60 -4.86 -10.76 -11.23
C HIS A 60 -5.38 -9.31 -11.16
N LEU A 61 -5.74 -8.82 -9.97
CA LEU A 61 -6.18 -7.44 -9.76
C LEU A 61 -5.07 -6.41 -10.00
N CYS A 62 -3.81 -6.80 -9.75
CA CYS A 62 -2.62 -5.99 -10.04
C CYS A 62 -2.24 -6.00 -11.53
N SER A 63 -2.77 -6.94 -12.30
CA SER A 63 -2.51 -7.04 -13.74
C SER A 63 -2.96 -5.78 -14.48
N PRO A 64 -2.21 -5.31 -15.50
CA PRO A 64 -2.53 -4.08 -16.24
C PRO A 64 -3.91 -4.10 -16.92
N GLN A 65 -4.48 -5.27 -17.22
CA GLN A 65 -5.81 -5.35 -17.84
C GLN A 65 -6.95 -4.98 -16.89
N VAL A 66 -6.81 -5.25 -15.59
CA VAL A 66 -7.86 -5.00 -14.58
C VAL A 66 -7.58 -3.71 -13.83
N ASN A 67 -6.30 -3.50 -13.46
CA ASN A 67 -5.80 -2.30 -12.80
C ASN A 67 -6.61 -1.89 -11.54
N GLN A 68 -7.29 -2.83 -10.87
CA GLN A 68 -8.05 -2.57 -9.64
C GLN A 68 -7.16 -2.69 -8.41
N LYS A 69 -6.07 -1.93 -8.41
CA LYS A 69 -5.02 -2.05 -7.41
C LYS A 69 -5.49 -1.71 -5.99
N SER A 70 -6.47 -0.82 -5.85
CA SER A 70 -7.11 -0.53 -4.55
C SER A 70 -7.79 -1.76 -3.93
N LYS A 71 -8.45 -2.60 -4.75
CA LYS A 71 -9.05 -3.85 -4.27
C LYS A 71 -7.97 -4.88 -3.95
N ALA A 72 -6.91 -4.95 -4.75
CA ALA A 72 -5.78 -5.84 -4.49
C ALA A 72 -5.13 -5.56 -3.12
N ILE A 73 -4.99 -4.29 -2.74
CA ILE A 73 -4.50 -3.88 -1.41
C ILE A 73 -5.37 -4.48 -0.29
N LEU A 74 -6.71 -4.38 -0.40
CA LEU A 74 -7.62 -4.91 0.63
C LEU A 74 -7.53 -6.44 0.75
N VAL A 75 -7.36 -7.13 -0.37
CA VAL A 75 -7.19 -8.59 -0.39
C VAL A 75 -5.87 -8.98 0.27
N LEU A 76 -4.76 -8.32 -0.07
CA LEU A 76 -3.45 -8.55 0.54
C LEU A 76 -3.44 -8.26 2.05
N LEU A 77 -4.17 -7.22 2.48
CA LEU A 77 -4.34 -6.89 3.90
C LEU A 77 -5.09 -8.00 4.64
N SER A 78 -6.14 -8.54 4.03
CA SER A 78 -6.90 -9.67 4.58
C SER A 78 -6.07 -10.95 4.73
N LEU A 79 -4.99 -11.07 3.96
CA LEU A 79 -4.03 -12.17 4.02
C LEU A 79 -2.87 -11.92 4.99
N GLY A 80 -2.77 -10.72 5.58
CA GLY A 80 -1.62 -10.34 6.41
C GLY A 80 -0.32 -10.13 5.64
N CYS A 81 -0.38 -9.95 4.31
CA CYS A 81 0.80 -9.69 3.48
C CYS A 81 1.15 -8.19 3.47
N PHE A 82 1.55 -7.65 4.63
CA PHE A 82 1.78 -6.20 4.83
C PHE A 82 2.91 -5.63 3.95
N HIS A 83 3.96 -6.41 3.67
CA HIS A 83 5.09 -6.01 2.81
C HIS A 83 4.62 -5.62 1.40
N LYS A 84 3.86 -6.49 0.72
CA LYS A 84 3.30 -6.25 -0.61
C LYS A 84 2.36 -5.05 -0.63
N VAL A 85 1.59 -4.83 0.45
CA VAL A 85 0.72 -3.65 0.56
C VAL A 85 1.55 -2.37 0.58
N GLY A 86 2.63 -2.33 1.38
CA GLY A 86 3.55 -1.20 1.42
C GLY A 86 4.17 -0.90 0.06
N GLU A 87 4.73 -1.91 -0.61
CA GLU A 87 5.31 -1.78 -1.95
C GLU A 87 4.28 -1.29 -2.98
N MET A 88 3.06 -1.82 -2.94
CA MET A 88 1.97 -1.40 -3.82
C MET A 88 1.57 0.06 -3.61
N LEU A 89 1.44 0.50 -2.35
CA LEU A 89 1.12 1.89 -2.04
C LEU A 89 2.23 2.84 -2.51
N HIS A 90 3.49 2.44 -2.32
CA HIS A 90 4.65 3.18 -2.80
C HIS A 90 4.67 3.27 -4.34
N SER A 91 4.41 2.15 -5.04
CA SER A 91 4.32 2.11 -6.51
C SER A 91 3.21 2.99 -7.09
N MET A 92 2.12 3.19 -6.32
CA MET A 92 1.02 4.08 -6.70
C MET A 92 1.23 5.54 -6.30
N ARG A 93 2.40 5.87 -5.71
CA ARG A 93 2.75 7.21 -5.21
C ARG A 93 1.79 7.73 -4.12
N TYR A 94 1.09 6.84 -3.43
CA TYR A 94 0.31 7.18 -2.24
C TYR A 94 1.23 7.23 -1.01
N PHE A 95 2.17 8.18 -1.02
CA PHE A 95 3.21 8.33 0.00
C PHE A 95 2.63 8.62 1.39
N ASP A 96 1.53 9.37 1.44
CA ASP A 96 0.76 9.68 2.64
C ASP A 96 0.20 8.41 3.31
N ARG A 97 -0.52 7.60 2.52
CA ARG A 97 -1.12 6.35 3.01
C ARG A 97 -0.07 5.32 3.32
N ALA A 98 1.00 5.23 2.54
CA ALA A 98 2.11 4.32 2.78
C ALA A 98 2.80 4.62 4.12
N ALA A 99 3.15 5.87 4.39
CA ALA A 99 3.81 6.27 5.63
C ALA A 99 2.94 5.98 6.87
N LEU A 100 1.66 6.39 6.83
CA LEU A 100 0.72 6.14 7.93
C LEU A 100 0.45 4.65 8.15
N PHE A 101 0.33 3.88 7.06
CA PHE A 101 0.14 2.43 7.13
C PHE A 101 1.34 1.74 7.78
N ILE A 102 2.55 2.08 7.37
CA ILE A 102 3.79 1.57 7.96
C ILE A 102 3.87 1.91 9.44
N GLU A 103 3.54 3.14 9.82
CA GLU A 103 3.54 3.56 11.23
C GLU A 103 2.53 2.76 12.06
N ALA A 104 1.33 2.52 11.54
CA ALA A 104 0.34 1.67 12.19
C ALA A 104 0.87 0.24 12.36
N CYS A 105 1.43 -0.35 11.31
CA CYS A 105 2.00 -1.70 11.38
C CYS A 105 3.13 -1.82 12.41
N LEU A 106 3.95 -0.78 12.58
CA LEU A 106 4.98 -0.71 13.62
C LEU A 106 4.38 -0.64 15.03
N LYS A 107 3.33 0.17 15.23
CA LYS A 107 2.66 0.32 16.54
C LYS A 107 1.91 -0.94 16.98
N TYR A 108 1.26 -1.63 16.05
CA TYR A 108 0.44 -2.82 16.35
C TYR A 108 1.22 -4.13 16.25
N GLY A 109 2.54 -4.10 16.00
CA GLY A 109 3.40 -5.29 16.04
C GLY A 109 3.12 -6.33 14.95
N SER A 110 2.44 -5.95 13.87
CA SER A 110 2.05 -6.88 12.81
C SER A 110 3.19 -7.07 11.80
N SER A 111 4.08 -8.05 12.07
CA SER A 111 4.97 -8.75 11.12
C SER A 111 5.48 -7.95 9.90
N LEU A 112 6.00 -6.75 10.12
CA LEU A 112 6.93 -6.09 9.18
C LEU A 112 8.38 -6.41 9.56
N THR A 113 8.62 -7.38 10.44
CA THR A 113 9.94 -7.74 10.96
C THR A 113 10.58 -8.82 10.10
N THR A 114 11.00 -8.48 8.88
CA THR A 114 11.84 -9.37 8.06
C THR A 114 13.08 -8.65 7.53
N ALA A 115 13.93 -8.05 8.36
CA ALA A 115 15.28 -7.49 8.06
C ALA A 115 15.46 -6.49 6.86
N SER A 116 14.93 -6.77 5.67
CA SER A 116 14.81 -5.89 4.49
C SER A 116 13.81 -4.71 4.58
N PRO A 117 12.74 -4.71 5.40
CA PRO A 117 11.78 -3.62 5.42
C PRO A 117 12.28 -2.40 6.17
N HIS A 118 13.31 -2.46 7.01
CA HIS A 118 13.84 -1.25 7.66
C HIS A 118 14.35 -0.21 6.64
N LYS A 119 14.99 -0.66 5.55
CA LYS A 119 15.42 0.21 4.46
C LYS A 119 14.23 0.77 3.67
N PHE A 120 13.22 -0.07 3.42
CA PHE A 120 11.99 0.34 2.75
C PHE A 120 11.17 1.34 3.58
N ILE A 121 11.10 1.14 4.90
CA ILE A 121 10.43 2.01 5.87
C ILE A 121 11.10 3.39 5.87
N GLY A 122 12.43 3.42 5.95
CA GLY A 122 13.21 4.66 5.86
C GLY A 122 12.96 5.39 4.53
N ALA A 123 13.02 4.68 3.40
CA ALA A 123 12.77 5.25 2.08
C ALA A 123 11.34 5.81 1.93
N ALA A 124 10.33 5.08 2.42
CA ALA A 124 8.94 5.53 2.36
C ALA A 124 8.70 6.81 3.19
N PHE A 125 9.32 6.92 4.37
CA PHE A 125 9.25 8.13 5.18
C PHE A 125 9.99 9.32 4.55
N VAL A 126 11.14 9.08 3.92
CA VAL A 126 11.89 10.07 3.13
C VAL A 126 11.06 10.58 1.96
N ASP A 127 10.42 9.69 1.20
CA ASP A 127 9.58 10.08 0.06
C ASP A 127 8.33 10.86 0.50
N TYR A 128 7.76 10.50 1.66
CA TYR A 128 6.68 11.29 2.25
C TYR A 128 7.16 12.67 2.73
N ALA A 129 8.33 12.76 3.36
CA ALA A 129 8.93 14.03 3.76
C ALA A 129 9.21 14.94 2.54
N LYS A 130 9.68 14.37 1.42
CA LYS A 130 9.85 15.10 0.14
C LYS A 130 8.52 15.62 -0.40
N MET A 131 7.45 14.81 -0.33
CA MET A 131 6.11 15.24 -0.72
C MET A 131 5.58 16.37 0.18
N LEU A 132 5.81 16.30 1.50
CA LEU A 132 5.42 17.37 2.42
C LEU A 132 6.20 18.67 2.16
N ARG A 133 7.48 18.56 1.79
CA ARG A 133 8.31 19.70 1.38
C ARG A 133 7.76 20.37 0.12
N SER A 134 7.33 19.61 -0.89
CA SER A 134 6.76 20.19 -2.11
C SER A 134 5.44 20.91 -1.88
N ILE A 135 4.66 20.48 -0.90
CA ILE A 135 3.40 21.13 -0.46
C ILE A 135 3.68 22.38 0.41
N GLY A 136 4.89 22.53 0.96
CA GLY A 136 5.28 23.65 1.82
C GLY A 136 5.08 23.41 3.33
N LEU A 137 4.72 22.19 3.73
CA LEU A 137 4.55 21.78 5.13
C LEU A 137 5.90 21.39 5.76
N LYS A 138 6.72 22.40 6.05
CA LYS A 138 8.10 22.23 6.55
C LYS A 138 8.17 21.48 7.89
N GLN A 139 7.31 21.82 8.84
CA GLN A 139 7.28 21.17 10.16
C GLN A 139 6.97 19.67 10.06
N GLY A 140 6.04 19.30 9.17
CA GLY A 140 5.73 17.89 8.89
C GLY A 140 6.92 17.16 8.27
N ALA A 141 7.58 17.77 7.29
CA ALA A 141 8.75 17.17 6.64
C ALA A 141 9.88 16.86 7.63
N VAL A 142 10.17 17.76 8.57
CA VAL A 142 11.18 17.55 9.62
C VAL A 142 10.80 16.39 10.56
N LEU A 143 9.54 16.31 10.98
CA LEU A 143 9.05 15.23 11.85
C LEU A 143 9.22 13.85 11.17
N TRP A 144 8.80 13.73 9.91
CA TRP A 144 8.91 12.46 9.16
C TRP A 144 10.36 12.11 8.81
N ALA A 145 11.22 13.11 8.52
CA ALA A 145 12.63 12.89 8.28
C ALA A 145 13.38 12.45 9.56
N SER A 146 13.08 13.06 10.72
CA SER A 146 13.65 12.62 12.01
C SER A 146 13.30 11.17 12.34
N ARG A 147 12.13 10.71 11.88
CA ARG A 147 11.62 9.35 12.11
C ARG A 147 12.19 8.32 11.12
N ALA A 148 12.75 8.77 9.99
CA ALA A 148 13.42 7.93 9.01
C ALA A 148 14.86 7.55 9.40
N GLY A 149 15.39 8.06 10.52
CA GLY A 149 16.72 7.74 11.02
C GLY A 149 17.83 8.23 10.08
N GLU A 150 18.80 7.37 9.75
CA GLU A 150 19.94 7.74 8.90
C GLU A 150 19.54 8.22 7.50
N ALA A 151 18.53 7.59 6.87
CA ALA A 151 18.04 8.01 5.55
C ALA A 151 17.35 9.38 5.57
N GLY A 152 16.87 9.82 6.74
CA GLY A 152 16.26 11.14 6.93
C GLY A 152 17.26 12.25 7.27
N LYS A 153 18.47 11.92 7.75
CA LYS A 153 19.50 12.92 8.10
C LYS A 153 19.95 13.73 6.90
N GLU A 154 20.13 13.10 5.74
CA GLU A 154 20.46 13.78 4.48
C GLU A 154 19.37 14.78 4.07
N LEU A 155 18.09 14.42 4.23
CA LEU A 155 16.98 15.34 3.98
C LEU A 155 16.88 16.47 5.02
N LEU A 156 17.23 16.20 6.28
CA LEU A 156 17.24 17.21 7.34
C LEU A 156 18.35 18.26 7.10
N ASP A 157 19.50 17.83 6.61
CA ASP A 157 20.60 18.73 6.24
C ASP A 157 20.20 19.62 5.05
N GLU A 158 19.49 19.11 4.05
CA GLU A 158 18.92 19.92 2.97
C GLU A 158 17.82 20.89 3.43
N LEU A 159 16.98 20.47 4.37
CA LEU A 159 15.88 21.28 4.90
C LEU A 159 16.42 22.46 5.73
N SER A 160 17.44 22.22 6.56
CA SER A 160 18.10 23.29 7.34
C SER A 160 18.83 24.30 6.44
N GLN A 161 19.43 23.87 5.32
CA GLN A 161 19.99 24.80 4.33
C GLN A 161 18.91 25.62 3.60
N THR A 162 17.69 25.08 3.43
CA THR A 162 16.59 25.85 2.82
C THR A 162 15.99 26.90 3.78
N GLU A 163 16.22 26.78 5.09
CA GLU A 163 15.91 27.84 6.06
C GLU A 163 16.87 29.04 5.93
N GLY A 164 18.14 28.80 5.58
CA GLY A 164 19.12 29.87 5.30
C GLY A 164 18.75 30.75 4.11
N MET A 165 18.30 30.16 3.00
CA MET A 165 17.85 30.94 1.82
C MET A 165 16.46 31.58 1.98
N GLY A 166 15.66 31.13 2.95
CA GLY A 166 14.37 31.73 3.29
C GLY A 166 14.53 33.05 4.04
N LEU A 167 15.51 33.10 4.95
CA LEU A 167 15.83 34.30 5.72
C LEU A 167 16.56 35.38 4.90
N GLU A 168 17.34 35.00 3.89
CA GLU A 168 17.92 35.99 2.96
C GLU A 168 16.84 36.70 2.11
N ARG A 169 15.78 36.00 1.70
CA ARG A 169 14.68 36.62 0.92
C ARG A 169 13.79 37.55 1.76
N GLU A 170 13.68 37.33 3.07
CA GLU A 170 13.01 38.26 3.99
C GLU A 170 13.89 39.47 4.36
N CYS A 171 15.21 39.29 4.45
CA CYS A 171 16.14 40.39 4.72
C CYS A 171 16.25 41.36 3.53
N VAL A 172 16.35 40.84 2.29
CA VAL A 172 16.41 41.69 1.08
C VAL A 172 15.15 42.54 0.90
N LYS A 173 13.97 42.02 1.26
CA LYS A 173 12.71 42.79 1.18
C LYS A 173 12.58 43.89 2.24
N LYS A 174 13.24 43.76 3.40
CA LYS A 174 13.25 44.81 4.43
C LYS A 174 14.26 45.93 4.14
N ASN A 175 15.30 45.65 3.36
CA ASN A 175 16.32 46.64 3.02
C ASN A 175 15.92 47.51 1.82
N LEU A 176 15.14 47.00 0.86
CA LEU A 176 14.62 47.83 -0.24
C LEU A 176 13.56 48.84 0.19
N ASN A 177 12.88 48.62 1.31
CA ASN A 177 11.83 49.53 1.81
C ASN A 177 12.37 50.61 2.78
N LYS A 178 13.68 50.69 2.97
CA LYS A 178 14.31 51.67 3.88
C LYS A 178 15.22 52.69 3.19
N GLU A 179 15.43 52.60 1.88
CA GLU A 179 16.24 53.57 1.12
C GLU A 179 15.41 54.65 0.40
N ASP A 180 14.06 54.59 0.47
CA ASP A 180 13.14 55.56 -0.15
C ASP A 180 12.30 56.39 0.86
N ALA A 181 12.81 56.64 2.07
CA ALA A 181 12.15 57.53 3.05
C ALA A 181 13.11 58.56 3.65
#